data_AF-A0A7X8EB07-F1
#
_entry.id   AF-A0A7X8EB07-F1
#
_cell.length_a   1.000
_cell.length_b   1.000
_cell.length_c   1.000
_cell.angle_alpha   90.00
_cell.angle_beta   90.00
_cell.angle_gamma   90.00
#
_symmetry.space_group_name_H-M   'P 1'
#
loop_
_entity.id
_entity.type
_entity.pdbx_description
1 polymer ?
#
loop_
_entity_poly.entity_id
_entity_poly.type
_entity_poly.pdbx_seq_one_letter_code
_entity_poly.pdbx_strand_id
1 'polypeptide(L)' 'MNVDKCPDCGSSKIGKGKLEGYATLRPLGKIFTTGSAIIVDVCTECGTIIKMRAEKPEKFTTN' A
#
# COMPACT_ATOMS: atom_id res chain seq x y z
N MET A 1 -2.17 11.76 13.62
CA MET A 1 -0.93 10.97 13.67
C MET A 1 0.05 11.59 12.68
N ASN A 2 1.22 12.06 13.11
CA ASN A 2 2.24 12.55 12.19
C ASN A 2 2.79 11.36 11.41
N VAL A 3 2.35 11.21 10.16
CA VAL A 3 2.74 10.11 9.27
C VAL A 3 4.21 10.24 8.81
N ASP A 4 4.91 11.27 9.30
CA ASP A 4 6.30 11.58 8.95
C ASP A 4 7.32 10.69 9.67
N LYS A 5 6.89 9.89 10.66
CA LYS A 5 7.76 9.00 11.42
C LYS A 5 7.17 7.59 11.54
N CYS A 6 8.07 6.61 11.59
CA CYS A 6 7.75 5.23 11.89
C CYS A 6 7.11 5.14 13.28
N PRO A 7 5.92 4.51 13.41
CA PRO A 7 5.24 4.39 14.69
C PRO A 7 5.98 3.48 15.68
N ASP A 8 6.79 2.54 15.18
CA ASP A 8 7.42 1.52 16.02
C ASP A 8 8.79 1.96 16.54
N CYS A 9 9.59 2.65 15.72
CA CYS A 9 10.97 3.03 16.06
C CYS A 9 11.23 4.55 16.06
N GLY A 10 10.25 5.37 15.67
CA GLY A 10 10.38 6.83 15.63
C GLY A 10 11.25 7.39 14.48
N SER A 11 11.85 6.54 13.65
CA SER A 11 12.67 6.97 12.50
C SER A 11 11.83 7.70 11.44
N SER A 12 12.40 8.74 10.83
CA SER A 12 11.81 9.44 9.67
C SER A 12 12.27 8.89 8.32
N LYS A 13 13.09 7.82 8.30
CA LYS A 13 13.58 7.22 7.06
C LYS A 13 12.54 6.24 6.52
N ILE A 14 11.69 6.76 5.63
CA ILE A 14 10.58 6.02 5.04
C ILE A 14 10.81 5.84 3.53
N GLY A 15 10.90 4.58 3.11
CA GLY A 15 10.93 4.17 1.71
C GLY A 15 9.54 3.86 1.17
N LYS A 16 9.43 3.75 -0.17
CA LYS A 16 8.21 3.31 -0.86
C LYS A 16 8.50 2.03 -1.63
N GLY A 17 7.60 1.06 -1.52
CA GLY A 17 7.60 -0.18 -2.26
C GLY A 17 6.30 -0.41 -3.01
N LYS A 18 6.32 -1.34 -3.96
CA LYS A 18 5.17 -1.79 -4.72
C LYS A 18 5.08 -3.31 -4.61
N LEU A 19 3.91 -3.83 -4.24
CA LEU A 19 3.65 -5.26 -4.30
C LEU A 19 3.27 -5.65 -5.73
N GLU A 20 4.07 -6.52 -6.33
CA GLU A 20 3.92 -6.99 -7.71
C GLU A 20 3.65 -8.51 -7.75
N GLY A 21 3.39 -9.04 -8.95
CA GLY A 21 3.04 -10.45 -9.15
C GLY A 21 1.66 -10.81 -8.60
N TYR A 22 1.60 -11.83 -7.74
CA TYR A 22 0.32 -12.35 -7.21
C TYR A 22 -0.37 -11.46 -6.17
N ALA A 23 0.23 -10.33 -5.77
CA ALA A 23 -0.33 -9.39 -4.80
C ALA A 23 -1.30 -8.35 -5.39
N THR A 24 -1.98 -8.67 -6.49
CA THR A 24 -2.93 -7.76 -7.13
C THR A 24 -4.19 -7.61 -6.27
N LEU A 25 -4.48 -6.38 -5.81
CA LEU A 25 -5.70 -6.06 -5.09
C LEU A 25 -6.87 -5.97 -6.07
N ARG A 26 -7.88 -6.83 -5.92
CA ARG A 26 -9.06 -6.87 -6.81
C ARG A 26 -10.33 -6.43 -6.08
N PRO A 27 -11.18 -5.61 -6.71
CA PRO A 27 -12.52 -5.35 -6.19
C PRO A 27 -13.34 -6.64 -6.12
N LEU A 28 -14.07 -6.82 -5.02
CA LEU A 28 -14.92 -7.98 -4.81
C LEU A 28 -16.01 -8.06 -5.89
N GLY A 29 -16.30 -9.26 -6.37
CA GLY A 29 -17.35 -9.50 -7.38
C GLY A 29 -17.01 -9.09 -8.82
N LYS A 30 -15.89 -8.39 -9.07
CA LYS A 30 -15.46 -8.03 -10.44
C LYS A 30 -14.41 -9.03 -10.95
N ILE A 31 -14.87 -10.10 -11.59
CA ILE A 31 -14.02 -11.21 -12.08
C ILE A 31 -13.13 -10.77 -13.26
N PHE A 32 -13.60 -9.85 -14.10
CA PHE A 32 -12.88 -9.32 -15.28
C PHE A 32 -12.18 -7.98 -15.03
N THR A 33 -11.46 -7.85 -13.89
CA THR A 33 -10.69 -6.65 -13.56
C THR A 33 -9.19 -6.90 -13.61
N THR A 34 -8.44 -5.91 -14.08
CA THR A 34 -6.96 -5.88 -13.95
C THR A 34 -6.51 -5.57 -12.52
N GLY A 35 -7.43 -5.25 -11.61
CA GLY A 35 -7.12 -4.93 -10.21
C GLY A 35 -6.23 -3.70 -10.04
N SER A 36 -5.64 -3.53 -8.86
CA SER A 36 -4.70 -2.47 -8.52
C SER A 36 -3.50 -3.08 -7.82
N ALA A 37 -2.30 -2.58 -8.11
CA ALA A 37 -1.16 -2.86 -7.23
C ALA A 37 -1.36 -2.20 -5.86
N ILE A 38 -0.57 -2.64 -4.88
CA ILE A 38 -0.52 -2.03 -3.54
C ILE A 38 0.80 -1.29 -3.40
N ILE A 39 0.72 0.00 -3.07
CA ILE A 39 1.86 0.83 -2.72
C ILE A 39 2.03 0.80 -1.20
N VAL A 40 3.26 0.63 -0.75
CA VAL A 40 3.59 0.43 0.65
C VAL A 40 4.62 1.46 1.10
N ASP A 41 4.38 2.10 2.24
CA ASP A 41 5.39 2.92 2.90
C ASP A 41 6.06 2.06 3.98
N VAL A 42 7.39 1.91 3.89
CA VAL A 42 8.18 1.01 4.73
C VAL A 42 9.25 1.80 5.47
N CYS A 43 9.42 1.56 6.77
CA CYS A 43 10.55 2.07 7.50
C CYS A 43 11.82 1.33 7.08
N THR A 44 12.79 2.04 6.52
CA THR A 44 14.03 1.41 6.05
C THR A 44 15.00 1.08 7.19
N GLU A 45 14.72 1.53 8.41
CA GLU A 45 15.56 1.23 9.59
C GLU A 45 15.12 -0.05 10.29
N CYS A 46 13.81 -0.26 10.51
CA CYS A 46 13.31 -1.40 11.28
C CYS A 46 12.40 -2.35 10.49
N GLY A 47 12.08 -2.04 9.23
CA GLY A 47 11.25 -2.89 8.37
C GLY A 47 9.74 -2.77 8.57
N THR A 48 9.26 -1.93 9.50
CA THR A 48 7.83 -1.71 9.74
C THR A 48 7.11 -1.24 8.48
N ILE A 49 6.00 -1.89 8.17
CA ILE A 49 5.06 -1.45 7.13
C ILE A 49 4.10 -0.43 7.73
N ILE A 50 4.28 0.84 7.38
CA ILE A 50 3.58 1.96 8.03
C ILE A 50 2.16 2.11 7.47
N LYS A 51 2.02 1.99 6.15
CA LYS A 51 0.72 2.03 5.48
C LYS A 51 0.78 1.36 4.12
N MET A 52 -0.37 0.87 3.70
CA MET A 52 -0.61 0.27 2.39
C MET A 52 -1.78 0.99 1.73
N ARG A 53 -1.68 1.24 0.42
CA ARG A 53 -2.75 1.90 -0.36
C ARG A 53 -2.84 1.31 -1.75
N ALA A 54 -4.05 1.25 -2.29
CA ALA A 54 -4.24 0.92 -3.70
C ALA A 54 -3.58 1.98 -4.59
N GLU A 55 -2.85 1.55 -5.62
CA GLU A 55 -2.32 2.44 -6.68
C GLU A 55 -3.46 3.07 -7.50
N LYS A 56 -4.55 2.32 -7.72
CA LYS A 56 -5.73 2.69 -8.51
C LYS A 56 -7.02 2.52 -7.69
N PRO A 57 -7.26 3.36 -6.67
CA PRO A 57 -8.43 3.26 -5.79
C PRO A 57 -9.77 3.46 -6.54
N GLU A 58 -9.78 4.18 -7.66
CA GLU A 58 -10.95 4.40 -8.51
C GLU A 58 -11.54 3.11 -9.10
N LYS A 59 -10.79 2.00 -9.11
CA LYS A 59 -11.32 0.69 -9.55
C LYS A 59 -12.30 0.08 -8.54
N PHE A 60 -12.33 0.59 -7.31
CA PHE A 60 -13.13 0.09 -6.20
C PHE A 60 -14.42 0.90 -5.97
N THR A 61 -14.65 1.97 -6.74
CA THR A 61 -15.94 2.67 -6.72
C THR A 61 -16.94 1.94 -7.61
N THR A 62 -18.11 1.64 -7.06
CA THR A 62 -19.33 1.30 -7.81
C THR A 62 -20.07 2.60 -8.08
N ASN A 63 -20.12 3.01 -9.35
CA ASN A 63 -21.19 3.88 -9.83
C ASN A 63 -22.48 3.06 -9.96
#